data_AF-A0A3M9LMN8-F1
#
_entry.id   AF-A0A3M9LMN8-F1
#
_cell.length_a   1.000
_cell.length_b   1.000
_cell.length_c   1.000
_cell.angle_alpha   90.00
_cell.angle_beta   90.00
_cell.angle_gamma   90.00
#
_symmetry.space_group_name_H-M   'P 1'
#
loop_
_entity.id
_entity.type
_entity.pdbx_description
1 polymer ?
#
loop_
_entity_poly.entity_id
_entity_poly.type
_entity_poly.pdbx_seq_one_letter_code
_entity_poly.pdbx_strand_id
1 'polypeptide(L)'
;MQIPEMFKRDDAVSPVIGVILMVAITVILAAVIASFVFGMGTPETAPQASLKMSSNSDDNITVAHQGGDVIFNDTTELIVTNVSSSDVLNIDYNMPAEFSVGDSFEINGTSFTFNSTTNVKLVDTQSDQLISNQNVRF
;
A
#
# COMPACT_ATOMS: atom_id res chain seq x y z
N MET A 1 13.44 60.03 -59.36
CA MET A 1 14.05 58.78 -58.85
C MET A 1 13.17 58.26 -57.73
N GLN A 2 12.93 56.96 -57.72
CA GLN A 2 12.00 56.24 -56.86
C GLN A 2 12.47 56.24 -55.39
N ILE A 3 11.56 56.50 -54.46
CA ILE A 3 11.71 56.17 -53.03
C ILE A 3 10.40 55.48 -52.67
N PRO A 4 10.38 54.15 -52.37
CA PRO A 4 10.69 53.72 -51.01
C PRO A 4 11.25 52.28 -50.88
N GLU A 5 12.51 52.15 -50.48
CA GLU A 5 13.08 50.95 -49.84
C GLU A 5 13.01 51.14 -48.31
N MET A 6 11.81 51.32 -47.76
CA MET A 6 11.62 51.60 -46.33
C MET A 6 10.67 50.64 -45.59
N PHE A 7 10.21 49.56 -46.24
CA PHE A 7 9.35 48.55 -45.61
C PHE A 7 9.94 47.13 -45.59
N LYS A 8 11.25 46.97 -45.78
CA LYS A 8 11.95 45.70 -45.47
C LYS A 8 12.82 45.87 -44.23
N ARG A 9 12.16 46.09 -43.09
CA ARG A 9 12.71 45.74 -41.77
C ARG A 9 11.87 44.63 -41.15
N ASP A 10 11.55 43.62 -41.96
CA ASP A 10 11.36 42.28 -41.42
C ASP A 10 12.77 41.69 -41.25
N ASP A 11 13.54 42.26 -40.33
CA ASP A 11 14.68 41.52 -39.78
C ASP A 11 14.08 40.21 -39.26
N ALA A 12 14.48 39.12 -39.89
CA ALA A 12 13.93 37.79 -39.75
C ALA A 12 14.23 37.21 -38.36
N VAL A 13 13.62 37.78 -37.31
CA VAL A 13 13.67 37.22 -35.95
C VAL A 13 12.63 36.11 -35.75
N SER A 14 12.04 35.58 -36.83
CA SER A 14 10.99 34.56 -36.75
C SER A 14 11.49 33.13 -36.47
N PRO A 15 12.71 32.68 -36.83
CA PRO A 15 13.12 31.31 -36.53
C PRO A 15 13.60 31.13 -35.09
N VAL A 16 14.46 32.03 -34.60
CA VAL A 16 15.16 31.83 -33.32
C VAL A 16 14.23 32.11 -32.13
N ILE A 17 13.38 33.13 -32.21
CA ILE A 17 12.41 33.42 -31.15
C ILE A 17 11.39 32.29 -31.05
N GLY A 18 10.96 31.71 -32.17
CA GLY A 18 10.07 30.55 -32.19
C GLY A 18 10.69 29.33 -31.52
N VAL A 19 11.98 29.07 -31.77
CA VAL A 19 12.71 27.96 -31.12
C VAL A 19 12.84 28.21 -29.61
N ILE A 20 13.20 29.42 -29.18
CA ILE A 20 13.32 29.74 -27.76
C ILE A 20 11.96 29.60 -27.06
N LEU A 21 10.88 30.09 -27.66
CA LEU A 21 9.52 29.97 -27.10
C LEU A 21 9.07 28.51 -27.02
N MET A 22 9.32 27.72 -28.06
CA MET A 22 8.97 26.30 -28.08
C MET A 22 9.72 25.53 -26.99
N VAL A 23 11.03 25.75 -26.87
CA VAL A 23 11.86 25.09 -25.85
C VAL A 23 11.46 25.55 -24.45
N ALA A 24 11.16 26.83 -24.25
CA ALA A 24 10.75 27.33 -22.94
C ALA A 24 9.45 26.67 -22.46
N ILE A 25 8.44 26.57 -23.31
CA ILE A 25 7.15 25.96 -22.94
C ILE A 25 7.31 24.47 -22.67
N THR A 26 8.06 23.73 -23.50
CA THR A 26 8.27 22.29 -23.27
C THR A 26 9.06 22.01 -21.99
N VAL A 27 10.05 22.83 -21.65
CA VAL A 27 10.81 22.71 -20.40
C VAL A 27 9.91 22.97 -19.19
N ILE A 28 9.05 23.99 -19.24
CA ILE A 28 8.11 24.29 -18.16
C ILE A 28 7.11 23.13 -17.99
N LEU A 29 6.50 22.66 -19.09
CA LEU A 29 5.54 21.56 -19.04
C LEU A 29 6.18 20.27 -18.53
N ALA A 30 7.40 19.96 -18.97
CA ALA A 30 8.15 18.80 -18.50
C ALA A 30 8.45 18.90 -17.00
N ALA A 31 8.91 20.06 -16.52
CA ALA A 31 9.19 20.27 -15.10
C ALA A 31 7.93 20.15 -14.22
N VAL A 32 6.80 20.70 -14.68
CA VAL A 32 5.53 20.61 -13.96
C VAL A 32 5.06 19.16 -13.87
N ILE A 33 5.04 18.42 -14.98
CA ILE A 33 4.63 17.00 -14.97
C ILE A 33 5.58 16.17 -14.12
N ALA A 34 6.89 16.40 -14.22
CA ALA A 34 7.88 15.74 -13.37
C ALA A 34 7.59 15.98 -11.89
N SER A 35 7.28 17.22 -11.50
CA SER A 35 6.94 17.54 -10.11
C SER A 35 5.66 16.84 -9.63
N PHE A 36 4.66 16.66 -10.50
CA PHE A 36 3.46 15.90 -10.18
C PHE A 36 3.75 14.40 -10.04
N VAL A 37 4.55 13.83 -10.94
CA VAL A 37 4.91 12.40 -10.93
C VAL A 37 5.79 12.07 -9.73
N PHE A 38 6.77 12.91 -9.38
CA PHE A 38 7.61 12.69 -8.20
C PHE A 38 6.91 13.07 -6.88
N GLY A 39 5.93 13.96 -6.92
CA GLY A 39 5.15 14.38 -5.74
C GLY A 39 4.07 13.37 -5.33
N MET A 40 3.63 12.50 -6.24
CA MET A 40 2.85 11.31 -5.92
C MET A 40 3.84 10.26 -5.44
N GLY A 41 4.14 10.24 -4.14
CA GLY A 41 4.98 9.21 -3.53
C GLY A 41 4.53 7.79 -3.92
N THR A 42 5.44 6.82 -3.83
CA THR A 42 5.06 5.42 -3.99
C THR A 42 4.06 5.05 -2.90
N PRO A 43 2.98 4.32 -3.20
CA PRO A 43 2.11 3.79 -2.17
C PRO A 43 2.95 2.94 -1.21
N GLU A 44 2.83 3.19 0.09
CA GLU A 44 3.42 2.35 1.12
C GLU A 44 2.91 0.91 0.88
N THR A 45 3.84 -0.03 0.74
CA THR A 45 3.51 -1.41 0.41
C THR A 45 3.40 -2.21 1.69
N ALA A 46 2.34 -3.03 1.84
CA ALA A 46 2.22 -3.90 3.00
C ALA A 46 3.41 -4.85 3.11
N PRO A 47 3.86 -5.17 4.33
CA PRO A 47 4.86 -6.21 4.57
C PRO A 47 4.47 -7.52 3.88
N GLN A 48 5.40 -8.11 3.13
CA GLN A 48 5.17 -9.38 2.44
C GLN A 48 5.67 -10.53 3.32
N ALA A 49 4.77 -11.07 4.15
CA ALA A 49 5.08 -12.14 5.08
C ALA A 49 4.27 -13.41 4.79
N SER A 50 4.93 -14.55 4.89
CA SER A 50 4.29 -15.87 4.86
C SER A 50 3.89 -16.26 6.27
N LEU A 51 2.58 -16.24 6.51
CA LEU A 51 1.97 -16.63 7.78
C LEU A 51 1.36 -18.02 7.65
N LYS A 52 1.39 -18.81 8.72
CA LYS A 52 0.62 -20.04 8.85
C LYS A 52 -0.32 -19.93 10.03
N MET A 53 -1.58 -20.23 9.79
CA MET A 53 -2.63 -20.18 10.80
C MET A 53 -3.16 -21.59 10.99
N SER A 54 -3.15 -22.10 12.23
CA SER A 54 -3.65 -23.44 12.57
C SER A 54 -4.43 -23.41 13.87
N SER A 55 -5.49 -24.21 13.93
CA SER A 55 -6.22 -24.48 15.17
C SER A 55 -5.39 -25.41 16.07
N ASN A 56 -5.52 -25.21 17.38
CA ASN A 56 -5.00 -26.10 18.40
C ASN A 56 -6.16 -26.85 19.09
N SER A 57 -5.84 -27.87 19.88
CA SER A 57 -6.83 -28.72 20.58
C SER A 57 -7.70 -27.99 21.60
N ASP A 58 -7.31 -26.78 22.00
CA ASP A 58 -8.01 -25.94 22.97
C ASP A 58 -8.90 -24.87 22.31
N ASP A 59 -9.33 -25.09 21.05
CA ASP A 59 -10.12 -24.13 20.24
C ASP A 59 -9.43 -22.76 20.04
N ASN A 60 -8.10 -22.69 20.13
CA ASN A 60 -7.34 -21.48 19.86
C ASN A 60 -6.74 -21.51 18.44
N ILE A 61 -6.51 -20.33 17.84
CA ILE A 61 -5.80 -20.21 16.57
C ILE A 61 -4.39 -19.73 16.84
N THR A 62 -3.40 -20.54 16.47
CA THR A 62 -1.99 -20.13 16.48
C THR A 62 -1.64 -19.53 15.12
N VAL A 63 -1.09 -18.32 15.14
CA VAL A 63 -0.52 -17.63 13.97
C VAL A 63 0.99 -17.67 14.10
N ALA A 64 1.67 -18.27 13.11
CA ALA A 64 3.12 -18.42 13.08
C ALA A 64 3.72 -17.73 11.85
N HIS A 65 4.83 -17.02 12.05
CA HIS A 65 5.57 -16.34 11.00
C HIS A 65 6.58 -17.29 10.35
N GLN A 66 6.36 -17.68 9.10
CA GLN A 66 7.21 -18.66 8.41
C GLN A 66 8.34 -18.05 7.59
N GLY A 67 8.22 -16.78 7.20
CA GLY A 67 9.24 -16.10 6.40
C GLY A 67 8.74 -14.77 5.84
N GLY A 68 9.65 -13.94 5.33
CA GLY A 68 9.33 -12.65 4.73
C GLY A 68 9.65 -11.46 5.64
N ASP A 69 8.95 -10.36 5.42
CA ASP A 69 9.16 -9.09 6.12
C ASP A 69 8.61 -9.13 7.55
N VAL A 70 9.18 -8.32 8.44
CA VAL A 70 8.68 -8.15 9.81
C VAL A 70 7.33 -7.42 9.78
N ILE A 71 6.38 -7.89 10.57
CA ILE A 71 5.08 -7.25 10.75
C ILE A 71 5.06 -6.51 12.09
N PHE A 72 4.62 -5.26 12.12
CA PHE A 72 4.50 -4.48 13.35
C PHE A 72 3.07 -4.50 13.88
N ASN A 73 2.92 -4.58 15.20
CA ASN A 73 1.60 -4.65 15.84
C ASN A 73 0.81 -3.33 15.69
N ASP A 74 1.52 -2.20 15.75
CA ASP A 74 0.91 -0.86 15.69
C ASP A 74 0.20 -0.56 14.37
N THR A 75 0.63 -1.17 13.27
CA THR A 75 0.03 -1.00 11.95
C THR A 75 -0.89 -2.15 11.55
N THR A 76 -1.06 -3.18 12.36
CA THR A 76 -1.75 -4.40 11.94
C THR A 76 -3.12 -4.54 12.58
N GLU A 77 -4.12 -4.95 11.80
CA GLU A 77 -5.44 -5.34 12.27
C GLU A 77 -5.71 -6.82 11.96
N LEU A 78 -6.28 -7.53 12.94
CA LEU A 78 -6.65 -8.94 12.82
C LEU A 78 -8.18 -9.05 12.72
N ILE A 79 -8.65 -9.49 11.56
CA ILE A 79 -10.08 -9.66 11.29
C ILE A 79 -10.38 -11.14 11.19
N VAL A 80 -11.32 -11.60 12.00
CA VAL A 80 -11.79 -12.98 11.99
C VAL A 80 -13.25 -13.01 11.56
N THR A 81 -13.57 -13.89 10.63
CA THR A 81 -14.91 -14.03 10.06
C THR A 81 -15.41 -15.47 10.21
N ASN A 82 -16.74 -15.62 10.29
CA ASN A 82 -17.41 -16.87 10.65
C ASN A 82 -17.18 -17.29 12.12
N VAL A 83 -17.62 -16.44 13.06
CA VAL A 83 -17.65 -16.72 14.50
C VAL A 83 -19.09 -16.73 15.01
N SER A 84 -19.39 -17.45 16.08
CA SER A 84 -20.78 -17.70 16.53
C SER A 84 -21.56 -16.42 16.90
N SER A 85 -20.86 -15.35 17.26
CA SER A 85 -21.45 -14.09 17.75
C SER A 85 -21.67 -13.04 16.66
N SER A 86 -20.99 -13.13 15.51
CA SER A 86 -21.03 -12.16 14.41
C SER A 86 -20.32 -12.72 13.16
N ASP A 87 -20.75 -12.31 11.97
CA ASP A 87 -20.10 -12.76 10.72
C ASP A 87 -18.66 -12.23 10.57
N VAL A 88 -18.38 -11.05 11.15
CA VAL A 88 -17.07 -10.38 11.15
C VAL A 88 -16.80 -9.82 12.54
N LEU A 89 -15.61 -10.07 13.07
CA LEU A 89 -15.15 -9.56 14.36
C LEU A 89 -13.69 -9.10 14.24
N ASN A 90 -13.40 -7.89 14.71
CA ASN A 90 -12.04 -7.45 15.01
C ASN A 90 -11.73 -7.88 16.45
N ILE A 91 -10.62 -8.57 16.65
CA ILE A 91 -10.28 -9.22 17.93
C ILE A 91 -9.04 -8.55 18.49
N ASP A 92 -9.06 -8.26 19.79
CA ASP A 92 -7.84 -7.90 20.50
C ASP A 92 -6.90 -9.10 20.57
N TYR A 93 -5.71 -8.97 19.98
CA TYR A 93 -4.70 -10.02 19.93
C TYR A 93 -3.40 -9.54 20.58
N ASN A 94 -2.69 -10.45 21.25
CA ASN A 94 -1.43 -10.14 21.91
C ASN A 94 -0.25 -10.56 21.03
N MET A 95 -0.04 -9.83 19.94
CA MET A 95 1.17 -10.00 19.11
C MET A 95 2.35 -9.24 19.75
N PRO A 96 3.58 -9.78 19.65
CA PRO A 96 4.79 -9.02 19.93
C PRO A 96 4.83 -7.69 19.15
N ALA A 97 5.53 -6.68 19.66
CA ALA A 97 5.64 -5.38 18.99
C ALA A 97 6.21 -5.50 17.56
N GLU A 98 7.19 -6.39 17.40
CA GLU A 98 7.75 -6.82 16.13
C GLU A 98 7.50 -8.32 16.00
N PHE A 99 6.80 -8.73 14.96
CA PHE A 99 6.53 -10.12 14.66
C PHE A 99 7.44 -10.58 13.54
N SER A 100 8.49 -11.30 13.90
CA SER A 100 9.56 -11.73 13.01
C SER A 100 9.47 -13.21 12.70
N VAL A 101 10.31 -13.67 11.77
CA VAL A 101 10.35 -15.07 11.34
C VAL A 101 10.67 -16.00 12.52
N GLY A 102 9.80 -16.99 12.73
CA GLY A 102 9.91 -17.95 13.83
C GLY A 102 9.05 -17.60 15.04
N ASP A 103 8.53 -16.38 15.11
CA ASP A 103 7.60 -16.00 16.17
C ASP A 103 6.20 -16.61 15.93
N SER A 104 5.49 -16.83 17.02
CA SER A 104 4.08 -17.23 16.99
C SER A 104 3.29 -16.57 18.11
N PHE A 105 2.04 -16.21 17.83
CA PHE A 105 1.08 -15.76 18.83
C PHE A 105 -0.22 -16.56 18.71
N GLU A 106 -1.01 -16.55 19.78
CA GLU A 106 -2.29 -17.25 19.83
C GLU A 106 -3.45 -16.26 19.93
N ILE A 107 -4.54 -16.60 19.25
CA ILE A 107 -5.81 -15.89 19.28
C ILE A 107 -6.77 -16.74 20.09
N ASN A 108 -7.17 -16.24 21.25
CA ASN A 108 -8.07 -16.94 22.16
C ASN A 108 -9.51 -16.45 21.97
N GLY A 109 -10.45 -17.40 21.87
CA GLY A 109 -11.89 -17.14 21.75
C GLY A 109 -12.58 -16.80 23.07
N THR A 110 -11.96 -16.04 23.98
CA THR A 110 -12.53 -15.83 25.34
C THR A 110 -13.91 -15.15 25.32
N SER A 111 -14.23 -14.43 24.25
CA SER A 111 -15.51 -13.71 24.08
C SER A 111 -16.35 -14.22 22.90
N PHE A 112 -15.87 -15.21 22.15
CA PHE A 112 -16.51 -15.71 20.92
C PHE A 112 -16.05 -17.15 20.61
N THR A 113 -16.96 -17.97 20.11
CA THR A 113 -16.64 -19.34 19.71
C THR A 113 -16.34 -19.38 18.21
N PHE A 114 -15.26 -20.05 17.85
CA PHE A 114 -14.93 -20.33 16.46
C PHE A 114 -15.88 -21.39 15.89
N ASN A 115 -16.27 -21.25 14.63
CA ASN A 115 -17.05 -22.27 13.94
C ASN A 115 -16.12 -23.33 13.34
N SER A 116 -16.68 -24.42 12.81
CA SER A 116 -15.95 -25.52 12.15
C SER A 116 -14.97 -25.06 11.05
N THR A 117 -15.20 -23.92 10.42
CA THR A 117 -14.22 -23.25 9.56
C THR A 117 -14.34 -21.75 9.77
N THR A 118 -13.28 -21.15 10.30
CA THR A 118 -13.18 -19.71 10.52
C THR A 118 -12.12 -19.15 9.59
N ASN A 119 -12.41 -17.99 9.02
CA ASN A 119 -11.47 -17.30 8.16
C ASN A 119 -10.77 -16.18 8.93
N VAL A 120 -9.44 -16.20 8.93
CA VAL A 120 -8.59 -15.25 9.65
C VAL A 120 -7.83 -14.42 8.63
N LYS A 121 -7.91 -13.10 8.78
CA LYS A 121 -7.28 -12.11 7.92
C LYS A 121 -6.38 -11.21 8.75
N LEU A 122 -5.19 -10.95 8.23
CA LEU A 122 -4.27 -9.93 8.73
C LEU A 122 -4.23 -8.80 7.70
N VAL A 123 -4.48 -7.58 8.14
CA VAL A 123 -4.53 -6.37 7.29
C VAL A 123 -3.55 -5.34 7.84
N ASP A 124 -2.81 -4.67 6.96
CA ASP A 124 -2.00 -3.52 7.31
C ASP A 124 -2.80 -2.22 7.15
N THR A 125 -2.87 -1.44 8.21
CA THR A 125 -3.64 -0.19 8.29
C THR A 125 -2.93 1.01 7.68
N GLN A 126 -1.61 0.94 7.41
CA GLN A 126 -0.88 2.02 6.74
C GLN A 126 -1.03 1.96 5.23
N SER A 127 -0.99 0.76 4.67
CA SER A 127 -1.09 0.50 3.24
C SER A 127 -2.50 0.12 2.77
N ASP A 128 -3.44 -0.10 3.69
CA ASP A 128 -4.79 -0.64 3.46
C ASP A 128 -4.78 -1.96 2.65
N GLN A 129 -3.72 -2.75 2.82
CA GLN A 129 -3.49 -3.98 2.07
C GLN A 129 -3.58 -5.21 2.97
N LEU A 130 -3.99 -6.32 2.38
CA LEU A 130 -4.08 -7.61 3.07
C LEU A 130 -2.71 -8.28 3.10
N ILE A 131 -2.22 -8.61 4.30
CA ILE A 131 -0.96 -9.35 4.50
C ILE A 131 -1.23 -10.86 4.34
N SER A 132 -2.28 -11.39 4.98
CA SER A 132 -2.62 -12.81 4.88
C SER A 132 -4.11 -13.07 5.07
N ASN A 133 -4.62 -14.12 4.43
CA ASN A 133 -6.00 -14.56 4.51
C ASN A 133 -6.03 -16.08 4.44
N GLN A 134 -6.40 -16.74 5.55
CA GLN A 134 -6.44 -18.19 5.62
C GLN A 134 -7.71 -18.70 6.27
N ASN A 135 -8.19 -19.84 5.76
CA ASN A 135 -9.27 -20.60 6.38
C ASN A 135 -8.67 -21.59 7.35
N VAL A 136 -8.97 -21.42 8.64
CA VAL A 136 -8.59 -22.33 9.71
C VAL A 136 -9.78 -23.24 9.98
N ARG A 137 -9.53 -24.55 10.01
CA ARG A 137 -10.54 -25.56 10.33
C ARG A 137 -10.25 -26.11 11.71
N PHE A 138 -11.28 -26.22 12.54
CA PHE A 138 -11.22 -26.83 13.86
C PHE A 138 -11.63 -28.30 13.78
#